data_AF-A0A0F9R2N8-F1
#
_entry.id   AF-A0A0F9R2N8-F1
#
_cell.length_a   1.000
_cell.length_b   1.000
_cell.length_c   1.000
_cell.angle_alpha   90.00
_cell.angle_beta   90.00
_cell.angle_gamma   90.00
#
_symmetry.space_group_name_H-M   'P 1'
#
loop_
_entity.id
_entity.type
_entity.pdbx_description
1 polymer ?
#
loop_
_entity_poly.entity_id
_entity_poly.type
_entity_poly.pdbx_seq_one_letter_code
_entity_poly.pdbx_strand_id
1 'polypeptide(L)'
;EASSNYLVNKSNVHITDFFKHPITKGISDITLPNCTFFTITEEDVEDIIVTSERAEFKYNFDNKNGLIGPVPICVASKFYNGRSICIGSTDWLTEDSDFGLDAGDNLKFLTNIIEWLAFEK
;
A
#
# COMPACT_ATOMS: atom_id res chain seq x y z
N GLU A 1 -10.60 22.99 2.90
CA GLU A 1 -11.43 21.82 3.23
C GLU A 1 -10.55 20.59 3.08
N ALA A 2 -10.16 19.96 4.19
CA ALA A 2 -9.20 18.85 4.18
C ALA A 2 -9.96 17.54 3.96
N SER A 3 -9.57 16.82 2.91
CA SER A 3 -10.05 15.47 2.57
C SER A 3 -9.76 14.51 3.72
N SER A 4 -10.80 14.11 4.44
CA SER A 4 -10.73 13.21 5.57
C SER A 4 -10.81 11.76 5.12
N ASN A 5 -9.70 11.03 5.28
CA ASN A 5 -9.70 9.57 5.16
C ASN A 5 -10.26 8.98 6.44
N TYR A 6 -11.44 8.38 6.35
CA TYR A 6 -12.04 7.64 7.45
C TYR A 6 -11.70 6.15 7.34
N LEU A 7 -11.43 5.53 8.50
CA LEU A 7 -11.31 4.08 8.63
C LEU A 7 -12.66 3.42 8.33
N VAL A 8 -12.75 2.68 7.22
CA VAL A 8 -13.88 1.80 6.92
C VAL A 8 -13.50 0.40 7.43
N ASN A 9 -14.26 -0.13 8.39
CA ASN A 9 -14.18 -1.48 8.95
C ASN A 9 -12.79 -1.97 9.44
N LYS A 10 -12.47 -1.64 10.70
CA LYS A 10 -11.60 -2.27 11.74
C LYS A 10 -10.39 -3.20 11.44
N SER A 11 -10.01 -3.49 10.20
CA SER A 11 -8.90 -4.39 9.84
C SER A 11 -8.14 -3.94 8.59
N ASN A 12 -8.77 -3.14 7.73
CA ASN A 12 -8.23 -2.81 6.42
C ASN A 12 -7.64 -1.39 6.40
N VAL A 13 -6.52 -1.25 5.70
CA VAL A 13 -5.87 0.03 5.46
C VAL A 13 -6.44 0.60 4.17
N HIS A 14 -7.22 1.68 4.30
CA HIS A 14 -7.71 2.44 3.16
C HIS A 14 -6.74 3.59 2.84
N ILE A 15 -6.17 3.57 1.64
CA ILE A 15 -5.17 4.52 1.17
C ILE A 15 -5.79 5.37 0.06
N THR A 16 -5.67 6.69 0.17
CA THR A 16 -6.13 7.65 -0.85
C THR A 16 -5.06 8.69 -1.22
N ASP A 17 -3.90 8.64 -0.55
CA ASP A 17 -2.78 9.51 -0.82
C ASP A 17 -1.60 8.67 -1.30
N PHE A 18 -1.03 9.06 -2.44
CA PHE A 18 -0.07 8.25 -3.18
C PHE A 18 1.09 9.10 -3.67
N PHE A 19 2.32 8.60 -3.50
CA PHE A 19 3.48 9.20 -4.14
C PHE A 19 3.38 9.08 -5.66
N LYS A 20 3.97 10.04 -6.38
CA LYS A 20 3.99 10.02 -7.85
C LYS A 20 4.90 8.90 -8.34
N HIS A 21 4.31 7.80 -8.82
CA HIS A 21 5.03 6.68 -9.41
C HIS A 21 4.20 6.08 -10.57
N PRO A 22 4.81 5.42 -11.59
CA PRO A 22 4.05 4.72 -12.63
C PRO A 22 3.02 3.73 -12.08
N ILE A 23 3.35 3.08 -10.95
CA ILE A 23 2.48 2.12 -10.28
C ILE A 23 1.20 2.76 -9.71
N THR A 24 1.30 3.98 -9.20
CA THR A 24 0.18 4.72 -8.58
C THR A 24 -0.53 5.65 -9.57
N LYS A 25 -0.14 5.62 -10.85
CA LYS A 25 -0.67 6.54 -11.87
C LYS A 25 -2.18 6.33 -12.05
N GLY A 26 -2.94 7.38 -11.73
CA GLY A 26 -4.38 7.43 -11.90
C GLY A 26 -5.17 6.58 -10.90
N ILE A 27 -4.54 6.16 -9.80
CA ILE A 27 -5.21 5.50 -8.68
C ILE A 27 -5.82 6.56 -7.77
N SER A 28 -7.10 6.44 -7.43
CA SER A 28 -7.77 7.29 -6.44
C SER A 28 -7.75 6.70 -5.05
N ASP A 29 -7.92 5.39 -4.93
CA ASP A 29 -8.04 4.70 -3.66
C ASP A 29 -7.69 3.21 -3.75
N ILE A 30 -7.05 2.69 -2.70
CA ILE A 30 -6.67 1.28 -2.57
C ILE A 30 -7.06 0.83 -1.17
N THR A 31 -7.55 -0.41 -1.06
CA THR A 31 -7.83 -1.02 0.25
C THR A 31 -6.96 -2.26 0.42
N LEU A 32 -6.09 -2.25 1.44
CA LEU A 32 -5.18 -3.35 1.74
C LEU A 32 -5.52 -3.95 3.12
N PRO A 33 -5.88 -5.24 3.22
CA PRO A 33 -6.15 -5.92 4.49
C PRO A 33 -4.86 -6.43 5.13
N ASN A 34 -4.88 -6.71 6.45
CA ASN A 34 -3.85 -7.50 7.14
C ASN A 34 -2.40 -7.06 6.87
N CYS A 35 -2.16 -5.75 6.78
CA CYS A 35 -0.86 -5.20 6.40
C CYS A 35 0.24 -5.42 7.46
N THR A 36 1.45 -5.72 6.98
CA THR A 36 2.71 -5.48 7.67
C THR A 36 3.43 -4.26 7.07
N PHE A 37 4.46 -3.78 7.75
CA PHE A 37 5.21 -2.58 7.35
C PHE A 37 6.66 -2.91 7.04
N PHE A 38 7.30 -2.02 6.29
CA PHE A 38 8.72 -2.10 5.97
C PHE A 38 9.53 -1.08 6.73
N THR A 39 10.74 -1.49 7.11
CA THR A 39 11.82 -0.58 7.47
C THR A 39 12.76 -0.49 6.28
N ILE A 40 12.93 0.71 5.72
CA ILE A 40 13.83 0.95 4.60
C ILE A 40 15.21 1.30 5.16
N THR A 41 16.24 0.57 4.73
CA THR A 41 17.64 0.80 5.16
C THR A 41 18.53 1.37 4.05
N GLU A 42 18.11 1.22 2.80
CA GLU A 42 18.87 1.62 1.61
C GLU A 42 18.24 2.85 0.94
N GLU A 43 19.08 3.73 0.36
CA GLU A 43 18.61 4.98 -0.26
C GLU A 43 17.89 4.79 -1.61
N ASP A 44 18.16 3.67 -2.31
CA ASP A 44 17.60 3.38 -3.65
C ASP A 44 16.22 2.69 -3.61
N VAL A 45 15.56 2.69 -2.46
CA VAL A 45 14.23 2.10 -2.27
C VAL A 45 13.20 3.23 -2.16
N GLU A 46 12.24 3.23 -3.08
CA GLU A 46 11.14 4.19 -3.14
C GLU A 46 9.96 3.68 -2.29
N ASP A 47 9.46 4.49 -1.36
CA ASP A 47 8.20 4.24 -0.67
C ASP A 47 7.01 4.69 -1.53
N ILE A 48 6.23 3.71 -2.01
CA ILE A 48 5.14 3.95 -2.95
C ILE A 48 3.83 4.25 -2.21
N ILE A 49 3.61 3.54 -1.10
CA ILE A 49 2.46 3.70 -0.23
C ILE A 49 2.93 3.72 1.22
N VAL A 50 2.48 4.72 1.97
CA VAL A 50 2.71 4.85 3.41
C VAL A 50 1.39 4.91 4.16
N THR A 51 1.39 4.49 5.42
CA THR A 51 0.26 4.72 6.33
C THR A 51 0.07 6.22 6.61
N SER A 52 -1.14 6.59 7.03
CA SER A 52 -1.41 7.96 7.49
C SER A 52 -0.79 8.22 8.88
N GLU A 53 -0.58 9.49 9.23
CA GLU A 53 -0.12 9.90 10.57
C GLU A 53 -1.03 9.42 11.71
N ARG A 54 -2.32 9.20 11.42
CA ARG A 54 -3.34 8.76 12.37
C ARG A 54 -3.57 7.25 12.35
N ALA A 55 -2.73 6.50 11.64
CA ALA A 55 -2.89 5.05 11.56
C ALA A 55 -2.58 4.40 12.92
N GLU A 56 -3.54 3.63 13.41
CA GLU A 56 -3.44 2.84 14.64
C GLU A 56 -3.39 1.36 14.29
N PHE A 57 -2.44 0.63 14.86
CA PHE A 57 -2.32 -0.81 14.68
C PHE A 57 -2.23 -1.54 16.01
N LYS A 58 -2.77 -2.75 16.03
CA LYS A 58 -2.67 -3.66 17.16
C LYS A 58 -1.37 -4.44 17.06
N TYR A 59 -0.45 -4.19 17.99
CA TYR A 59 0.81 -4.94 18.06
C TYR A 59 0.54 -6.34 18.64
N ASN A 60 0.94 -7.38 17.90
CA ASN A 60 0.72 -8.78 18.30
C ASN A 60 1.41 -9.14 19.63
N PHE A 61 2.53 -8.51 19.96
CA PHE A 61 3.30 -8.82 21.18
C PHE A 61 2.59 -8.33 22.46
N ASP A 62 1.94 -7.17 22.39
CA ASP A 62 1.37 -6.51 23.58
C ASP A 62 -0.16 -6.49 23.61
N ASN A 63 -0.83 -6.94 22.53
CA ASN A 63 -2.27 -6.79 22.30
C ASN A 63 -2.79 -5.34 22.45
N LYS A 64 -1.88 -4.36 22.42
CA LYS A 64 -2.17 -2.94 22.53
C LYS A 64 -2.24 -2.30 21.16
N ASN A 65 -3.17 -1.37 21.02
CA ASN A 65 -3.18 -0.46 19.89
C ASN A 65 -2.16 0.65 20.15
N GLY A 66 -1.36 0.96 19.14
CA GLY A 66 -0.46 2.11 19.16
C GLY A 66 -0.52 2.86 17.85
N LEU A 67 -0.24 4.16 17.92
CA LEU A 67 -0.01 4.98 16.73
C LEU A 67 1.33 4.56 16.13
N ILE A 68 1.31 4.22 14.84
CA ILE A 68 2.53 3.88 14.11
C ILE A 68 3.08 5.08 13.32
N GLY A 69 2.22 6.05 13.02
CA GLY A 69 2.57 7.18 12.15
C GLY A 69 2.72 6.76 10.69
N PRO A 70 3.43 7.53 9.86
CA PRO A 70 3.68 7.19 8.45
C PRO A 70 4.80 6.14 8.34
N VAL A 71 4.44 4.91 8.00
CA VAL A 71 5.35 3.80 7.71
C VAL A 71 5.04 3.17 6.35
N PRO A 72 6.05 2.73 5.58
CA PRO A 72 5.83 2.13 4.28
C PRO A 72 5.07 0.80 4.34
N ILE A 73 4.06 0.65 3.46
CA ILE A 73 3.32 -0.60 3.21
C ILE A 73 3.64 -1.15 1.82
N CYS A 74 4.00 -0.30 0.87
CA CYS A 74 4.44 -0.72 -0.46
C CYS A 74 5.74 -0.01 -0.78
N VAL A 75 6.76 -0.78 -1.16
CA VAL A 75 8.07 -0.27 -1.53
C VAL A 75 8.47 -0.82 -2.90
N ALA A 76 9.19 -0.02 -3.68
CA ALA A 76 9.73 -0.43 -4.96
C ALA A 76 11.23 -0.16 -5.01
N SER A 77 11.96 -0.98 -5.77
CA SER A 77 13.39 -0.76 -6.00
C SER A 77 13.76 -1.09 -7.43
N LYS A 78 14.76 -0.38 -7.94
CA LYS A 78 15.36 -0.60 -9.26
C LYS A 78 16.84 -0.86 -9.04
N PHE A 79 17.32 -2.00 -9.53
CA PHE A 79 18.73 -2.35 -9.46
C PHE A 79 19.21 -2.80 -10.84
N TYR A 80 20.08 -2.00 -11.45
CA TYR A 80 20.37 -2.10 -12.90
C TYR A 80 19.07 -2.11 -13.72
N ASN A 81 18.85 -3.16 -14.51
CA ASN A 81 17.63 -3.36 -15.28
C ASN A 81 16.58 -4.19 -14.54
N GLY A 82 16.84 -4.59 -13.29
CA GLY A 82 15.87 -5.30 -12.46
C GLY A 82 14.91 -4.34 -11.78
N ARG A 83 13.63 -4.71 -11.72
CA ARG A 83 12.58 -4.00 -10.98
C ARG A 83 12.00 -4.95 -9.94
N SER A 84 11.78 -4.46 -8.73
CA SER A 84 11.14 -5.22 -7.66
C SER A 84 10.13 -4.33 -6.94
N ILE A 85 9.07 -4.96 -6.46
CA ILE A 85 8.05 -4.36 -5.60
C ILE A 85 7.77 -5.31 -4.45
N CYS A 86 7.58 -4.76 -3.26
CA CYS A 86 7.14 -5.52 -2.10
C CYS A 86 5.93 -4.81 -1.47
N ILE A 87 4.88 -5.59 -1.22
CA ILE A 87 3.63 -5.11 -0.63
C ILE A 87 3.42 -5.89 0.65
N GLY A 88 3.17 -5.18 1.76
CA GLY A 88 2.97 -5.77 3.07
C GLY A 88 1.63 -6.48 3.25
N SER A 89 0.92 -6.83 2.19
CA SER A 89 -0.40 -7.46 2.21
C SER A 89 -0.53 -8.43 1.05
N THR A 90 -1.10 -9.60 1.32
CA THR A 90 -1.38 -10.65 0.31
C THR A 90 -2.87 -10.75 -0.03
N ASP A 91 -3.75 -10.52 0.94
CA ASP A 91 -5.16 -10.90 0.78
C ASP A 91 -5.93 -9.94 -0.14
N TRP A 92 -5.36 -8.78 -0.47
CA TRP A 92 -5.94 -7.86 -1.48
C TRP A 92 -5.96 -8.45 -2.91
N LEU A 93 -5.24 -9.54 -3.16
CA LEU A 93 -5.25 -10.26 -4.45
C LEU A 93 -6.43 -11.24 -4.61
N THR A 94 -7.36 -11.27 -3.66
CA THR A 94 -8.56 -12.12 -3.70
C THR A 94 -9.72 -11.42 -4.42
N GLU A 95 -10.82 -12.12 -4.69
CA GLU A 95 -12.04 -11.58 -5.32
C GLU A 95 -13.01 -10.95 -4.29
N ASP A 96 -12.49 -10.49 -3.14
CA ASP A 96 -13.32 -9.88 -2.10
C ASP A 96 -13.72 -8.43 -2.49
N SER A 97 -14.99 -8.07 -2.35
CA SER A 97 -15.49 -6.73 -2.72
C SER A 97 -15.08 -5.63 -1.75
N ASP A 98 -14.73 -5.98 -0.51
CA ASP A 98 -14.40 -5.01 0.54
C ASP A 98 -12.90 -4.66 0.55
N PHE A 99 -12.03 -5.58 0.12
CA PHE A 99 -10.57 -5.38 0.15
C PHE A 99 -9.78 -6.10 -0.97
N GLY A 100 -10.42 -6.93 -1.78
CA GLY A 100 -9.80 -7.68 -2.86
C GLY A 100 -9.62 -6.86 -4.14
N LEU A 101 -9.46 -7.53 -5.27
CA LEU A 101 -9.26 -6.90 -6.58
C LEU A 101 -10.47 -6.06 -7.03
N ASP A 102 -11.66 -6.42 -6.57
CA ASP A 102 -12.92 -5.72 -6.88
C ASP A 102 -13.14 -4.47 -6.00
N ALA A 103 -12.29 -4.22 -5.00
CA ALA A 103 -12.37 -3.07 -4.11
C ALA A 103 -11.60 -1.86 -4.66
N GLY A 104 -12.29 -0.71 -4.77
CA GLY A 104 -11.67 0.55 -5.20
C GLY A 104 -10.93 0.43 -6.54
N ASP A 105 -9.69 0.95 -6.60
CA ASP A 105 -8.80 0.80 -7.75
C ASP A 105 -7.80 -0.38 -7.62
N ASN A 106 -8.04 -1.37 -6.75
CA ASN A 106 -7.10 -2.47 -6.51
C ASN A 106 -6.72 -3.22 -7.81
N LEU A 107 -7.68 -3.59 -8.66
CA LEU A 107 -7.39 -4.23 -9.95
C LEU A 107 -6.49 -3.36 -10.87
N LYS A 108 -6.74 -2.06 -10.89
CA LYS A 108 -5.95 -1.10 -11.68
C LYS A 108 -4.54 -0.94 -11.11
N PHE A 109 -4.40 -0.94 -9.79
CA PHE A 109 -3.12 -0.94 -9.11
C PHE A 109 -2.31 -2.19 -9.47
N LEU A 110 -2.91 -3.38 -9.41
CA LEU A 110 -2.26 -4.62 -9.85
C LEU A 110 -1.83 -4.55 -11.32
N THR A 111 -2.69 -4.03 -12.20
CA THR A 111 -2.37 -3.86 -13.62
C THR A 111 -1.14 -2.96 -13.80
N ASN A 112 -1.12 -1.80 -13.14
CA ASN A 112 0.03 -0.89 -13.19
C ASN A 112 1.32 -1.54 -12.66
N ILE A 113 1.23 -2.37 -11.62
CA ILE A 113 2.38 -3.13 -11.09
C ILE A 113 2.93 -4.07 -12.16
N ILE A 114 2.06 -4.87 -12.78
CA ILE A 114 2.47 -5.86 -13.78
C ILE A 114 3.12 -5.17 -14.98
N GLU A 115 2.49 -4.12 -15.52
CA GLU A 115 3.03 -3.34 -16.64
C GLU A 115 4.38 -2.71 -16.29
N TRP A 116 4.54 -2.20 -15.07
CA TRP A 116 5.82 -1.65 -14.60
C TRP A 116 6.88 -2.73 -14.44
N LEU A 117 6.56 -3.90 -13.92
CA LEU A 117 7.50 -5.03 -13.82
C LEU A 117 7.88 -5.59 -15.20
N ALA A 118 6.96 -5.51 -16.18
CA ALA A 118 7.15 -5.95 -17.56
C ALA A 118 7.84 -4.92 -18.47
N PHE A 119 8.26 -3.76 -17.94
CA PHE A 119 8.88 -2.66 -18.70
C PHE A 119 7.97 -2.02 -19.77
N GLU A 120 6.65 -2.13 -19.60
CA GLU A 120 5.66 -1.50 -20.47
C GLU A 120 5.30 -0.07 -20.02
N LYS A 121 5.66 0.28 -18.78
CA LYS A 121 5.51 1.61 -18.17
C LYS A 121 6.80 2.11 -17.49
#